data_AF-A0ABD5MGK3-F1
#
_entry.id   AF-A0ABD5MGK3-F1
#
_cell.length_a   1.000
_cell.length_b   1.000
_cell.length_c   1.000
_cell.angle_alpha   90.00
_cell.angle_beta   90.00
_cell.angle_gamma   90.00
#
_symmetry.space_group_name_H-M   'P 1'
#
loop_
_entity.id
_entity.type
_entity.pdbx_description
1 polymer ?
#
loop_
_entity_poly.entity_id
_entity_poly.type
_entity_poly.pdbx_seq_one_letter_code
_entity_poly.pdbx_strand_id
1 'polypeptide(L)'
;MTADSAVFDRVAEATEGDEVRLTLATEDATVGGVDFASPVVTRVAAVREETVDARQKDVDIDGIVDRRILHLVPLGDDDAHSAYVLETRSPVVGADAVEPLRAQPRDGCGPSDDVTTLPVVAEVESIEVRS
;
A
#
# COMPACT_ATOMS: atom_id res chain seq x y z
N MET A 1 -7.02 7.60 18.71
CA MET A 1 -6.27 7.10 17.55
C MET A 1 -7.09 5.97 16.97
N THR A 2 -7.60 6.12 15.75
CA THR A 2 -8.25 5.04 15.00
C THR A 2 -7.17 4.10 14.45
N ALA A 3 -7.51 2.86 14.10
CA ALA A 3 -6.57 1.92 13.50
C ALA A 3 -5.86 2.54 12.27
N ASP A 4 -6.63 3.22 11.41
CA ASP A 4 -6.12 3.91 10.22
C ASP A 4 -5.05 4.96 10.53
N SER A 5 -5.21 5.73 11.60
CA SER A 5 -4.22 6.75 12.00
C SER A 5 -2.91 6.11 12.47
N ALA A 6 -2.98 4.98 13.19
CA ALA A 6 -1.77 4.28 13.61
C ALA A 6 -1.04 3.63 12.42
N VAL A 7 -1.79 3.09 11.43
CA VAL A 7 -1.20 2.56 10.20
C VAL A 7 -0.58 3.68 9.37
N PHE A 8 -1.27 4.81 9.24
CA PHE A 8 -0.79 5.97 8.50
C PHE A 8 0.56 6.46 9.03
N ASP A 9 0.67 6.68 10.35
CA ASP A 9 1.91 7.17 10.97
C ASP A 9 3.08 6.21 10.73
N ARG A 10 2.84 4.89 10.79
CA ARG A 10 3.87 3.88 10.53
C ARG A 10 4.32 3.83 9.08
N VAL A 11 3.40 4.01 8.13
CA VAL A 11 3.75 4.13 6.71
C VAL A 11 4.58 5.40 6.46
N ALA A 12 4.26 6.49 7.15
CA ALA A 12 5.04 7.73 7.07
C ALA A 12 6.48 7.56 7.59
N GLU A 13 6.69 6.70 8.58
CA GLU A 13 8.02 6.39 9.14
C GLU A 13 8.82 5.37 8.33
N ALA A 14 8.18 4.52 7.52
CA ALA A 14 8.84 3.43 6.79
C ALA A 14 9.81 3.93 5.71
N THR A 15 10.96 3.28 5.60
CA THR A 15 12.06 3.63 4.69
C THR A 15 12.51 2.43 3.86
N GLU A 16 13.24 2.68 2.76
CA GLU A 16 13.77 1.62 1.91
C GLU A 16 14.66 0.65 2.70
N GLY A 17 14.41 -0.65 2.53
CA GLY A 17 15.10 -1.72 3.24
C GLY A 17 14.37 -2.26 4.47
N ASP A 18 13.43 -1.50 5.05
CA ASP A 18 12.66 -1.93 6.22
C ASP A 18 11.83 -3.19 5.90
N GLU A 19 11.80 -4.13 6.84
CA GLU A 19 10.86 -5.25 6.81
C GLU A 19 9.50 -4.76 7.32
N VAL A 20 8.45 -5.06 6.56
CA VAL A 20 7.08 -4.63 6.82
C VAL A 20 6.18 -5.85 6.89
N ARG A 21 5.51 -6.01 8.02
CA ARG A 21 4.48 -7.05 8.24
C ARG A 21 3.11 -6.39 8.26
N LEU A 22 2.26 -6.77 7.32
CA LEU A 22 0.91 -6.23 7.13
C LEU A 22 -0.13 -7.24 7.58
N THR A 23 -0.93 -6.88 8.59
CA THR A 23 -2.11 -7.63 8.97
C THR A 23 -3.30 -7.07 8.18
N LEU A 24 -3.93 -7.91 7.39
CA LEU A 24 -5.11 -7.55 6.59
C LEU A 24 -6.38 -7.68 7.43
N ALA A 25 -7.41 -6.91 7.10
CA ALA A 25 -8.73 -6.98 7.74
C ALA A 25 -9.49 -8.30 7.47
N THR A 26 -8.94 -9.15 6.59
CA THR A 26 -9.40 -10.51 6.32
C THR A 26 -8.25 -11.48 6.54
N GLU A 27 -8.55 -12.69 7.01
CA GLU A 27 -7.56 -13.74 7.22
C GLU A 27 -7.03 -14.27 5.88
N ASP A 28 -7.92 -14.37 4.88
CA ASP A 28 -7.60 -14.83 3.54
C ASP A 28 -8.28 -13.96 2.47
N ALA A 29 -7.66 -13.85 1.29
CA ALA A 29 -8.28 -13.26 0.10
C ALA A 29 -7.89 -14.05 -1.16
N THR A 30 -8.67 -13.93 -2.24
CA THR A 30 -8.29 -14.46 -3.55
C THR A 30 -8.47 -13.37 -4.60
N VAL A 31 -7.40 -13.00 -5.30
CA VAL A 31 -7.39 -11.94 -6.31
C VAL A 31 -6.80 -12.48 -7.59
N GLY A 32 -7.57 -12.42 -8.70
CA GLY A 32 -7.09 -12.92 -9.99
C GLY A 32 -6.74 -14.42 -10.01
N GLY A 33 -7.28 -15.21 -9.06
CA GLY A 33 -6.97 -16.63 -8.91
C GLY A 33 -5.74 -16.94 -8.05
N VAL A 34 -5.19 -15.92 -7.38
CA VAL A 34 -4.08 -16.07 -6.44
C VAL A 34 -4.59 -15.88 -5.01
N ASP A 35 -4.22 -16.79 -4.11
CA ASP A 35 -4.61 -16.75 -2.70
C ASP A 35 -3.64 -15.91 -1.86
N PHE A 36 -4.17 -15.22 -0.86
CA PHE A 36 -3.46 -14.37 0.08
C PHE A 36 -3.73 -14.86 1.49
N ALA A 37 -2.69 -14.90 2.31
CA ALA A 37 -2.80 -15.20 3.73
C ALA A 37 -2.31 -13.99 4.54
N SER A 38 -3.09 -13.60 5.54
CA SER A 38 -2.67 -12.61 6.53
C SER A 38 -1.82 -13.30 7.62
N PRO A 39 -0.71 -12.71 8.07
CA PRO A 39 -0.14 -11.44 7.63
C PRO A 39 0.81 -11.60 6.43
N VAL A 40 0.87 -10.55 5.60
CA VAL A 40 1.80 -10.46 4.47
C VAL A 40 3.13 -9.91 4.98
N VAL A 41 4.23 -10.64 4.75
CA VAL A 41 5.58 -10.21 5.15
C VAL A 41 6.32 -9.72 3.91
N THR A 42 6.86 -8.51 3.98
CA THR A 42 7.45 -7.82 2.83
C THR A 42 8.67 -7.00 3.23
N ARG A 43 9.39 -6.45 2.26
CA ARG A 43 10.41 -5.42 2.45
C ARG A 43 10.09 -4.19 1.60
N VAL A 44 10.32 -3.00 2.15
CA VAL A 44 10.23 -1.75 1.36
C VAL A 44 11.35 -1.74 0.32
N ALA A 45 10.97 -1.80 -0.94
CA ALA A 45 11.89 -1.71 -2.07
C ALA A 45 12.07 -0.28 -2.55
N ALA A 46 11.01 0.54 -2.48
CA ALA A 46 11.07 1.96 -2.81
C ALA A 46 9.99 2.75 -2.08
N VAL A 47 10.28 4.03 -1.81
CA VAL A 47 9.29 4.99 -1.29
C VAL A 47 9.12 6.11 -2.32
N ARG A 48 7.87 6.40 -2.69
CA ARG A 48 7.53 7.55 -3.55
C ARG A 48 6.61 8.50 -2.79
N GLU A 49 6.89 9.79 -2.90
CA GLU A 49 6.09 10.86 -2.31
C GLU A 49 5.73 11.87 -3.40
N GLU A 50 4.45 12.21 -3.50
CA GLU A 50 3.96 13.19 -4.47
C GLU A 50 2.89 14.10 -3.86
N THR A 51 2.98 15.39 -4.11
CA THR A 51 1.91 16.35 -3.80
C THR A 51 1.05 16.55 -5.04
N VAL A 52 -0.22 16.14 -4.96
CA VAL A 52 -1.18 16.21 -6.07
C VAL A 52 -2.18 17.34 -5.84
N ASP A 53 -2.33 18.21 -6.83
CA ASP A 53 -3.49 19.11 -6.90
C ASP A 53 -4.67 18.32 -7.48
N ALA A 54 -5.68 18.06 -6.65
CA ALA A 54 -6.80 17.21 -6.99
C ALA A 54 -7.61 17.73 -8.20
N ARG A 55 -7.48 19.02 -8.54
CA ARG A 55 -8.07 19.60 -9.77
C ARG A 55 -7.43 19.10 -11.07
N GLN A 56 -6.25 18.48 -11.01
CA GLN A 56 -5.47 18.07 -12.20
C GLN A 56 -5.52 16.56 -12.48
N LYS A 57 -6.09 15.72 -11.60
CA LYS A 57 -5.99 14.25 -11.71
C LYS A 57 -7.29 13.46 -11.53
N ASP A 58 -8.47 14.05 -11.77
CA ASP A 58 -9.77 13.34 -11.65
C ASP A 58 -9.95 12.65 -10.27
N VAL A 59 -9.51 13.32 -9.20
CA VAL A 59 -9.67 12.84 -7.82
C VAL A 59 -10.85 13.61 -7.22
N ASP A 60 -11.89 12.91 -6.73
CA ASP A 60 -13.09 13.46 -6.06
C ASP A 60 -12.77 14.08 -4.68
N ILE A 61 -11.74 14.93 -4.61
CA ILE A 61 -11.30 15.62 -3.39
C ILE A 61 -11.04 17.07 -3.78
N ASP A 62 -11.55 18.04 -3.03
CA ASP A 62 -11.21 19.45 -3.24
C ASP A 62 -9.89 19.78 -2.53
N GLY A 63 -8.80 20.01 -3.27
CA GLY A 63 -7.57 20.61 -2.73
C GLY A 63 -6.26 19.91 -3.07
N ILE A 64 -5.22 20.18 -2.26
CA ILE A 64 -3.89 19.58 -2.36
C ILE A 64 -3.86 18.33 -1.49
N VAL A 65 -3.32 17.23 -2.01
CA VAL A 65 -3.20 15.94 -1.32
C VAL A 65 -1.76 15.45 -1.40
N ASP A 66 -1.13 15.25 -0.25
CA ASP A 66 0.16 14.58 -0.17
C ASP A 66 -0.06 13.06 -0.18
N ARG A 67 0.54 12.39 -1.16
CA ARG A 67 0.48 10.94 -1.33
C ARG A 67 1.83 10.35 -1.01
N ARG A 68 1.83 9.25 -0.25
CA ARG A 68 3.02 8.43 0.00
C ARG A 68 2.72 7.00 -0.43
N ILE A 69 3.60 6.43 -1.23
CA ILE A 69 3.45 5.12 -1.85
C ILE A 69 4.65 4.27 -1.46
N LEU A 70 4.41 3.17 -0.76
CA LEU A 70 5.40 2.14 -0.49
C LEU A 70 5.31 1.07 -1.56
N HIS A 71 6.41 0.83 -2.26
CA HIS A 71 6.60 -0.35 -3.10
C HIS A 71 7.25 -1.44 -2.25
N LEU A 72 6.57 -2.56 -2.12
CA LEU A 72 6.94 -3.65 -1.23
C LEU A 72 7.26 -4.89 -2.05
N VAL A 73 8.36 -5.56 -1.73
CA VAL A 73 8.69 -6.88 -2.29
C VAL A 73 8.29 -7.97 -1.30
N PRO A 74 7.63 -9.05 -1.73
CA PRO A 74 7.32 -10.17 -0.86
C PRO A 74 8.59 -10.77 -0.23
N LEU A 75 8.53 -11.14 1.04
CA LEU A 75 9.55 -11.93 1.72
C LEU A 75 9.00 -13.32 2.09
N GLY A 76 9.85 -14.34 2.05
CA GLY A 76 9.47 -15.72 2.35
C GLY A 76 9.10 -16.53 1.10
N ASP A 77 8.16 -17.44 1.24
CA ASP A 77 7.73 -18.38 0.19
C ASP A 77 6.55 -17.86 -0.66
N ASP A 78 6.29 -16.55 -0.62
CA ASP A 78 5.31 -15.93 -1.50
C ASP A 78 5.85 -15.88 -2.93
N ASP A 79 5.64 -16.98 -3.64
CA ASP A 79 6.01 -17.13 -5.02
C ASP A 79 4.93 -16.67 -6.00
N ALA A 80 3.79 -16.22 -5.51
CA ALA A 80 2.65 -15.88 -6.36
C ALA A 80 2.65 -14.41 -6.81
N HIS A 81 3.36 -13.54 -6.10
CA HIS A 81 3.35 -12.09 -6.32
C HIS A 81 4.73 -11.53 -6.69
N SER A 82 4.74 -10.50 -7.54
CA SER A 82 5.96 -9.75 -7.87
C SER A 82 6.24 -8.63 -6.87
N ALA A 83 5.18 -7.96 -6.44
CA ALA A 83 5.24 -6.76 -5.61
C ALA A 83 3.88 -6.48 -4.97
N TYR A 84 3.91 -5.68 -3.91
CA TYR A 84 2.75 -5.07 -3.29
C TYR A 84 2.91 -3.55 -3.27
N VAL A 85 1.78 -2.84 -3.22
CA VAL A 85 1.76 -1.38 -3.09
C VAL A 85 0.79 -0.99 -1.99
N LEU A 86 1.27 -0.14 -1.08
CA LEU A 86 0.48 0.51 -0.04
C LEU A 86 0.57 2.02 -0.22
N GLU A 87 -0.57 2.69 -0.29
CA GLU A 87 -0.67 4.13 -0.48
C GLU A 87 -1.34 4.77 0.73
N THR A 88 -0.81 5.92 1.16
CA THR A 88 -1.49 6.82 2.08
C THR A 88 -1.73 8.17 1.45
N ARG A 89 -2.81 8.82 1.88
CA ARG A 89 -3.24 10.14 1.38
C ARG A 89 -3.48 11.08 2.56
N SER A 90 -2.83 12.24 2.53
CA SER A 90 -3.03 13.33 3.49
C SER A 90 -3.56 14.57 2.75
N PRO A 91 -4.88 14.77 2.71
CA PRO A 91 -5.46 15.98 2.14
C PRO A 91 -5.25 17.16 3.09
N VAL A 92 -4.95 18.35 2.54
CA VAL A 92 -4.87 19.60 3.34
C VAL A 92 -6.18 19.88 4.10
N VAL A 93 -7.32 19.49 3.50
CA VAL A 93 -8.64 19.56 4.13
C VAL A 93 -9.28 18.19 4.05
N GLY A 94 -9.40 17.51 5.20
CA GLY A 94 -10.00 16.18 5.28
C GLY A 94 -9.37 15.36 6.39
N ALA A 95 -9.63 14.06 6.36
CA ALA A 95 -8.94 13.09 7.20
C ALA A 95 -7.89 12.35 6.37
N ASP A 96 -6.80 11.98 7.02
CA ASP A 96 -5.81 11.09 6.45
C ASP A 96 -6.44 9.73 6.14
N ALA A 97 -5.99 9.11 5.05
CA ALA A 97 -6.50 7.83 4.59
C ALA A 97 -5.36 6.87 4.26
N VAL A 98 -5.61 5.59 4.53
CA VAL A 98 -4.79 4.47 4.08
C VAL A 98 -5.59 3.73 3.01
N GLU A 99 -5.05 3.63 1.80
CA GLU A 99 -5.68 2.88 0.73
C GLU A 99 -5.50 1.37 0.96
N PRO A 100 -6.42 0.52 0.47
CA PRO A 100 -6.26 -0.93 0.54
C PRO A 100 -4.94 -1.40 -0.06
N LEU A 101 -4.39 -2.50 0.48
CA LEU A 101 -3.22 -3.15 -0.10
C LEU A 101 -3.54 -3.61 -1.51
N ARG A 102 -2.63 -3.34 -2.46
CA ARG A 102 -2.74 -3.80 -3.85
C ARG A 102 -1.58 -4.72 -4.19
N ALA A 103 -1.82 -5.68 -5.06
CA ALA A 103 -0.81 -6.67 -5.46
C ALA A 103 -0.54 -6.62 -6.95
N GLN A 104 0.71 -6.81 -7.33
CA GLN A 104 1.13 -7.05 -8.70
C GLN A 104 1.34 -8.56 -8.92
N PRO A 105 0.52 -9.22 -9.77
CA PRO A 105 0.71 -10.63 -10.12
C PRO A 105 2.09 -10.91 -10.74
N ARG A 106 2.55 -12.17 -10.65
CA ARG A 106 3.85 -12.59 -11.18
C ARG A 106 3.92 -12.69 -12.72
N ASP A 107 2.78 -12.76 -13.39
CA ASP A 107 2.72 -12.80 -14.85
C ASP A 107 2.59 -11.41 -15.49
N GLY A 108 3.70 -10.92 -16.04
CA GLY A 108 3.71 -9.90 -17.09
C GLY A 108 3.78 -8.44 -16.64
N CYS A 109 4.96 -7.86 -16.88
CA CYS A 109 5.30 -6.43 -16.89
C CYS A 109 5.78 -5.84 -15.56
N GLY A 110 6.83 -5.01 -15.68
CA GLY A 110 7.55 -4.35 -14.59
C GLY A 110 6.70 -3.36 -13.78
N PRO A 111 7.32 -2.47 -12.99
CA PRO A 111 6.56 -1.58 -12.10
C PRO A 111 5.50 -0.82 -12.90
N SER A 112 4.23 -1.13 -12.66
CA SER A 112 3.15 -0.32 -13.20
C SER A 112 3.21 1.01 -12.47
N ASP A 113 3.52 2.10 -13.19
CA ASP A 113 3.55 3.44 -12.58
C ASP A 113 2.14 3.90 -12.15
N ASP A 114 1.08 3.27 -12.65
CA ASP A 114 -0.30 3.48 -12.21
C ASP A 114 -0.71 2.46 -11.13
N VAL A 115 -0.55 2.87 -9.87
CA VAL A 115 -0.95 2.10 -8.69
C VAL A 115 -2.46 1.80 -8.68
N THR A 116 -3.27 2.70 -9.23
CA THR A 116 -4.74 2.61 -9.23
C THR A 116 -5.28 1.46 -10.09
N THR A 117 -4.50 0.97 -11.06
CA THR A 117 -4.89 -0.16 -11.92
C THR A 117 -4.55 -1.51 -11.31
N LEU A 118 -3.80 -1.55 -10.20
CA LEU A 118 -3.47 -2.79 -9.51
C LEU A 118 -4.70 -3.32 -8.76
N PRO A 119 -4.93 -4.64 -8.79
CA PRO A 119 -6.06 -5.22 -8.11
C PRO A 119 -5.92 -5.10 -6.58
N VAL A 120 -7.05 -4.82 -5.93
CA VAL A 120 -7.15 -4.69 -4.47
C VAL A 120 -7.10 -6.06 -3.83
N VAL A 121 -6.27 -6.20 -2.80
CA VAL A 121 -6.18 -7.38 -1.93
C VAL A 121 -7.18 -7.24 -0.79
N ALA A 122 -6.91 -6.31 0.13
CA ALA A 122 -7.73 -6.08 1.31
C ALA A 122 -7.31 -4.77 2.00
N GLU A 123 -8.16 -4.27 2.90
CA GLU A 123 -7.79 -3.20 3.83
C GLU A 123 -6.70 -3.68 4.81
N VAL A 124 -5.82 -2.76 5.20
CA VAL A 124 -4.75 -3.04 6.18
C VAL A 124 -5.26 -2.65 7.57
N GLU A 125 -5.34 -3.65 8.46
CA GLU A 125 -5.76 -3.43 9.85
C GLU A 125 -4.60 -2.94 10.72
N SER A 126 -3.39 -3.49 10.51
CA SER A 126 -2.19 -3.06 11.22
C SER A 126 -0.92 -3.30 10.41
N ILE A 127 0.11 -2.52 10.74
CA ILE A 127 1.43 -2.57 10.13
C ILE A 127 2.50 -2.58 11.21
N GLU A 128 3.47 -3.48 11.07
CA GLU A 128 4.69 -3.49 11.87
C GLU A 128 5.88 -3.21 10.95
N VAL A 129 6.73 -2.24 11.31
CA VAL A 129 7.93 -1.86 10.57
C VAL A 129 9.16 -2.23 11.41
N ARG A 130 10.15 -2.89 10.80
CA ARG A 130 11.42 -3.27 11.41
C ARG A 130 12.58 -2.82 10.52
N SER A 131 13.50 -2.07 11.11
CA SER A 131 14.72 -1.56 10.47
C SER A 131 15.94 -2.45 10.66
#